data_AF-A0A937MLG0-F1
#
_entry.id   AF-A0A937MLG0-F1
#
_cell.length_a   1.000
_cell.length_b   1.000
_cell.length_c   1.000
_cell.angle_alpha   90.00
_cell.angle_beta   90.00
_cell.angle_gamma   90.00
#
_symmetry.space_group_name_H-M   'P 1'
#
loop_
_entity.id
_entity.type
_entity.pdbx_description
1 polymer ?
#
loop_
_entity_poly.entity_id
_entity_poly.type
_entity_poly.pdbx_seq_one_letter_code
_entity_poly.pdbx_strand_id
1 'polypeptide(L)'
;MTEEHPFAQFVRIIGRGPNLSRPMTEEEMLEAGRMIMSGQVEPLQLGAFLCILRMRTEDPGEGAGFIRAVKECIKVPANAPAIDL
;
A
#
# COMPACT_ATOMS: atom_id res chain seq x y z
N MET A 1 -8.43 -14.91 21.62
CA MET A 1 -7.45 -13.94 21.09
C MET A 1 -8.12 -13.27 19.92
N THR A 2 -8.19 -11.93 19.90
CA THR A 2 -8.67 -11.21 18.70
C THR A 2 -7.69 -11.48 17.58
N GLU A 3 -8.18 -12.05 16.48
CA GLU A 3 -7.39 -12.30 15.28
C GLU A 3 -6.94 -10.95 14.70
N GLU A 4 -5.64 -10.78 14.49
CA GLU A 4 -5.10 -9.52 14.01
C GLU A 4 -5.42 -9.38 12.51
N HIS A 5 -5.88 -8.21 12.10
CA HIS A 5 -6.20 -7.96 10.70
C HIS A 5 -4.94 -8.17 9.83
N PRO A 6 -5.02 -8.86 8.68
CA PRO A 6 -3.86 -9.16 7.82
C PRO A 6 -3.04 -7.95 7.34
N PHE A 7 -3.60 -6.73 7.44
CA PHE A 7 -2.96 -5.49 7.00
C PHE A 7 -2.07 -4.89 8.09
N ALA A 8 -2.24 -5.32 9.35
CA ALA A 8 -1.50 -4.79 10.49
C ALA A 8 0.02 -4.98 10.34
N GLN A 9 0.45 -6.03 9.62
CA GLN A 9 1.86 -6.26 9.34
C GLN A 9 2.52 -5.11 8.56
N PHE A 10 1.83 -4.51 7.59
CA PHE A 10 2.35 -3.40 6.78
C PHE A 10 2.50 -2.15 7.63
N VAL A 11 1.48 -1.81 8.43
CA VAL A 11 1.55 -0.71 9.41
C VAL A 11 2.73 -0.94 10.37
N ARG A 12 3.01 -2.18 10.76
CA ARG A 12 4.12 -2.51 11.66
C ARG A 12 5.49 -2.46 11.01
N ILE A 13 5.60 -2.62 9.69
CA ILE A 13 6.87 -2.40 8.97
C ILE A 13 7.26 -0.92 9.09
N ILE A 14 6.27 -0.05 8.97
CA ILE A 14 6.48 1.39 8.85
C ILE A 14 6.25 2.19 10.15
N GLY A 15 5.59 1.62 11.15
CA GLY A 15 5.05 2.34 12.30
C GLY A 15 5.79 2.11 13.64
N ARG A 16 6.96 1.47 13.65
CA ARG A 16 7.71 1.18 14.90
C ARG A 16 8.62 2.31 15.39
N GLY A 17 8.60 3.48 14.76
CA GLY A 17 9.45 4.61 15.10
C GLY A 17 10.83 4.58 14.44
N PRO A 18 11.65 5.64 14.63
CA PRO A 18 12.76 5.99 13.74
C PRO A 18 13.82 4.91 13.53
N ASN A 19 14.09 4.09 14.55
CA ASN A 19 15.15 3.08 14.53
C ASN A 19 14.67 1.66 14.22
N LEU A 20 13.34 1.44 14.20
CA LEU A 20 12.73 0.11 14.08
C LEU A 20 11.82 -0.02 12.86
N SER A 21 11.44 1.09 12.23
CA SER A 21 10.79 1.09 10.93
C SER A 21 11.80 0.94 9.81
N ARG A 22 11.38 0.31 8.72
CA ARG A 22 12.10 0.33 7.44
C ARG A 22 11.12 0.61 6.30
N PRO A 23 11.61 1.01 5.13
CA PRO A 23 10.80 1.00 3.92
C PRO A 23 10.29 -0.41 3.62
N MET A 24 9.08 -0.50 3.05
CA MET A 24 8.58 -1.75 2.51
C MET A 24 9.36 -2.14 1.25
N THR A 25 9.46 -3.44 0.99
CA THR A 25 9.93 -3.92 -0.31
C THR A 25 8.86 -3.70 -1.37
N GLU A 26 9.23 -3.81 -2.65
CA GLU A 26 8.27 -3.72 -3.76
C GLU A 26 7.14 -4.75 -3.63
N GLU A 27 7.46 -5.99 -3.27
CA GLU A 27 6.47 -7.05 -3.11
C GLU A 27 5.56 -6.84 -1.89
N GLU A 28 6.11 -6.33 -0.78
CA GLU A 28 5.31 -5.97 0.40
C GLU A 28 4.33 -4.83 0.08
N MET A 29 4.78 -3.82 -0.67
CA MET A 29 3.93 -2.70 -1.06
C MET A 29 2.91 -3.09 -2.13
N LEU A 30 3.24 -4.02 -3.02
CA LEU A 30 2.29 -4.63 -3.96
C LEU A 30 1.16 -5.35 -3.20
N GLU A 31 1.50 -6.17 -2.20
CA GLU A 31 0.50 -6.89 -1.40
C GLU A 31 -0.39 -5.91 -0.62
N ALA A 32 0.21 -4.92 0.06
CA ALA A 32 -0.53 -3.86 0.73
C ALA A 32 -1.44 -3.09 -0.24
N GLY A 33 -0.91 -2.72 -1.42
CA GLY A 33 -1.64 -2.03 -2.47
C GLY A 33 -2.85 -2.82 -2.97
N ARG A 34 -2.71 -4.12 -3.19
CA ARG A 34 -3.84 -5.00 -3.59
C ARG A 34 -4.95 -5.00 -2.55
N MET A 35 -4.60 -5.10 -1.26
CA MET A 35 -5.58 -5.04 -0.17
C MET A 35 -6.31 -3.69 -0.11
N ILE A 36 -5.58 -2.59 -0.30
CA ILE A 36 -6.17 -1.24 -0.33
C ILE A 36 -7.14 -1.12 -1.51
N MET A 37 -6.71 -1.52 -2.70
CA MET A 37 -7.50 -1.42 -3.93
C MET A 37 -8.71 -2.36 -3.95
N SER A 38 -8.66 -3.48 -3.21
CA SER A 38 -9.77 -4.41 -3.04
C SER A 38 -10.76 -3.99 -1.94
N GLY A 39 -10.49 -2.91 -1.21
CA GLY A 39 -11.34 -2.46 -0.10
C GLY A 39 -11.29 -3.37 1.13
N GLN A 40 -10.21 -4.14 1.29
CA GLN A 40 -10.01 -5.10 2.38
C GLN A 40 -9.29 -4.50 3.58
N VAL A 41 -9.24 -3.18 3.72
CA VAL A 41 -8.50 -2.50 4.80
C VAL A 41 -9.45 -1.60 5.59
N GLU A 42 -9.41 -1.73 6.92
CA GLU A 42 -10.20 -0.90 7.81
C GLU A 42 -9.83 0.60 7.66
N PRO A 43 -10.80 1.54 7.67
CA PRO A 43 -10.53 2.96 7.45
C PRO A 43 -9.47 3.55 8.38
N LEU A 44 -9.47 3.12 9.65
CA LEU A 44 -8.47 3.56 10.64
C LEU A 44 -7.06 3.10 10.28
N GLN A 45 -6.91 1.87 9.79
CA GLN A 45 -5.61 1.32 9.39
C GLN A 45 -5.10 2.00 8.13
N LEU A 46 -5.98 2.21 7.15
CA LEU A 46 -5.65 2.94 5.92
C LEU A 46 -5.20 4.37 6.24
N GLY A 47 -5.94 5.08 7.10
CA GLY A 47 -5.58 6.42 7.55
C GLY A 47 -4.20 6.46 8.20
N ALA A 48 -3.94 5.56 9.16
CA ALA A 48 -2.63 5.47 9.82
C ALA A 48 -1.50 5.18 8.83
N PHE A 49 -1.69 4.22 7.92
CA PHE A 49 -0.73 3.84 6.90
C PHE A 49 -0.36 5.01 5.99
N LEU A 50 -1.37 5.74 5.47
CA LEU A 50 -1.17 6.90 4.60
C LEU A 50 -0.53 8.07 5.33
N CYS A 51 -0.91 8.35 6.58
CA CYS A 51 -0.27 9.40 7.38
C CYS A 51 1.21 9.13 7.60
N ILE A 52 1.56 7.88 7.89
CA ILE A 52 2.93 7.46 8.11
C ILE A 52 3.75 7.56 6.80
N LEU A 53 3.22 7.06 5.68
CA LEU A 53 3.87 7.22 4.36
C LEU A 53 4.08 8.70 4.00
N ARG A 54 3.06 9.54 4.19
CA ARG A 54 3.15 10.98 3.90
C ARG A 54 4.24 11.68 4.71
N MET A 55 4.45 11.27 5.95
CA MET A 55 5.48 11.86 6.83
C MET A 55 6.89 11.51 6.37
N ARG A 56 7.12 10.26 5.94
CA ARG A 56 8.46 9.80 5.52
C ARG A 56 8.78 10.11 4.06
N THR A 57 7.77 10.26 3.21
CA THR A 57 7.86 10.13 1.75
C THR A 57 8.20 8.69 1.34
N GLU A 58 7.57 8.20 0.28
CA GLU A 58 7.75 6.84 -0.23
C GLU A 58 9.15 6.59 -0.79
N ASP A 59 9.65 5.38 -0.59
CA ASP A 59 10.85 4.88 -1.26
C ASP A 59 10.53 4.40 -2.69
N PRO A 60 11.50 4.37 -3.62
CA PRO A 60 11.26 3.96 -5.01
C PRO A 60 10.62 2.57 -5.16
N GLY A 61 11.01 1.61 -4.31
CA GLY A 61 10.42 0.26 -4.31
C GLY A 61 8.96 0.25 -3.87
N GLU A 62 8.60 1.11 -2.90
CA GLU A 62 7.21 1.27 -2.46
C GLU A 62 6.38 1.87 -3.59
N GLY A 63 6.89 2.92 -4.25
CA GLY A 63 6.25 3.52 -5.42
C GLY A 63 6.02 2.50 -6.55
N ALA A 64 7.04 1.70 -6.89
CA ALA A 64 6.94 0.66 -7.92
C ALA A 64 5.88 -0.41 -7.55
N GLY A 65 5.89 -0.89 -6.31
CA GLY A 65 4.95 -1.90 -5.83
C GLY A 65 3.51 -1.38 -5.84
N PHE A 66 3.30 -0.13 -5.42
CA PHE A 66 1.98 0.49 -5.44
C PHE A 66 1.47 0.71 -6.86
N ILE A 67 2.32 1.18 -7.79
CA ILE A 67 1.93 1.32 -9.21
C ILE A 67 1.55 -0.04 -9.79
N ARG A 68 2.32 -1.10 -9.51
CA ARG A 68 1.96 -2.47 -9.93
C ARG A 68 0.58 -2.87 -9.41
N ALA A 69 0.29 -2.64 -8.14
CA ALA A 69 -1.02 -2.93 -7.55
C ALA A 69 -2.15 -2.15 -8.25
N VAL A 70 -1.93 -0.86 -8.52
CA VAL A 70 -2.93 -0.02 -9.22
C VAL A 70 -3.16 -0.54 -10.63
N LYS A 71 -2.11 -0.85 -11.40
CA LYS A 71 -2.23 -1.41 -12.76
C LYS A 71 -3.03 -2.72 -12.78
N GLU A 72 -2.85 -3.57 -11.78
CA GLU A 72 -3.59 -4.85 -11.67
C GLU A 72 -5.06 -4.66 -11.28
N CYS A 73 -5.40 -3.61 -10.52
CA CYS A 73 -6.74 -3.40 -9.99
C CYS A 73 -7.58 -2.40 -10.79
N ILE A 74 -6.96 -1.49 -11.56
CA ILE A 74 -7.66 -0.45 -12.29
C ILE A 74 -8.49 -1.06 -13.43
N LYS A 75 -9.76 -0.71 -13.48
CA LYS A 75 -10.64 -1.10 -14.60
C LYS A 75 -10.58 -0.02 -15.66
N VAL A 76 -9.90 -0.32 -16.76
CA VAL A 76 -9.80 0.59 -17.91
C VAL A 76 -11.13 0.56 -18.69
N PRO A 77 -11.78 1.71 -18.93
CA PRO A 77 -12.97 1.78 -19.77
C PRO A 77 -12.66 1.28 -21.19
N ALA A 78 -13.61 0.57 -21.80
CA ALA A 78 -13.42 -0.01 -23.14
C ALA A 78 -13.18 1.04 -24.24
N ASN A 79 -13.64 2.28 -24.02
CA ASN A 79 -13.47 3.42 -24.91
C ASN A 79 -12.33 4.37 -24.49
N ALA A 80 -11.43 3.93 -23.61
CA ALA A 80 -10.29 4.74 -23.21
C ALA A 80 -9.36 5.00 -24.42
N PRO A 81 -8.79 6.21 -24.54
CA PRO A 81 -7.75 6.46 -25.54
C PRO A 81 -6.53 5.56 -25.27
N ALA A 82 -5.73 5.31 -26.32
CA ALA A 82 -4.46 4.61 -26.14
C ALA A 82 -3.53 5.48 -25.28
N ILE A 83 -3.34 5.07 -24.04
CA ILE A 83 -2.46 5.71 -23.07
C ILE A 83 -1.49 4.66 -22.53
N ASP A 84 -0.29 5.10 -22.18
CA ASP A 84 0.67 4.26 -21.49
C ASP A 84 0.22 4.14 -20.02
N LEU A 85 -0.21 2.93 -19.65
CA LEU A 85 -0.67 2.59 -18.30
C LEU A 85 0.38 1.80 -17.56
#